data_AF-A0A7C4HZ00-F1
#
_entry.id   AF-A0A7C4HZ00-F1
#
_cell.length_a   1.000
_cell.length_b   1.000
_cell.length_c   1.000
_cell.angle_alpha   90.00
_cell.angle_beta   90.00
_cell.angle_gamma   90.00
#
_symmetry.space_group_name_H-M   'P 1'
#
loop_
_entity.id
_entity.type
_entity.pdbx_description
1 polymer ?
#
loop_
_entity_poly.entity_id
_entity_poly.type
_entity_poly.pdbx_seq_one_letter_code
_entity_poly.pdbx_strand_id
1 'polypeptide(L)'
;MSSLDEARIRCPNCGRRVPAMRYCIYCGAQLPTAAPQQIERPRPLEAPPPVPPLVPPPTQPAQPSPAPSPIGLEGEAASLMSNISTLYARKIALFKLFQSGEVSESVFLKLYNEYSGKLSELLNMRVRKLEELRRRLEDIDRRLSDIALSIEELSVRYKIGEVDLNTFSQRSEKLKIEQREFENMAKSIKAALGRLEKMLGDKSPSEIKDMESSLQAAYDAIRRMVEEGKISNSVLNNVKVDVEETLAFLDSLIRDRKEREKALREDLEALHARYKIGEITIEEYERKKREIQEEIGKVWKE
;
A
#
# COMPACT_ATOMS: atom_id res chain seq x y z
N MET A 1 24.89 -18.38 -3.65
CA MET A 1 24.69 -18.34 -5.11
C MET A 1 24.38 -19.76 -5.57
N SER A 2 23.13 -20.02 -5.96
CA SER A 2 22.73 -21.32 -6.53
C SER A 2 21.84 -21.04 -7.74
N SER A 3 22.44 -21.23 -8.90
CA SER A 3 21.83 -21.18 -10.23
C SER A 3 20.76 -22.27 -10.34
N LEU A 4 19.50 -21.88 -10.43
CA LEU A 4 18.50 -22.71 -11.10
C LEU A 4 18.56 -22.32 -12.58
N ASP A 5 19.35 -23.07 -13.35
CA ASP A 5 19.33 -23.02 -14.81
C ASP A 5 17.97 -23.54 -15.29
N GLU A 6 16.96 -22.67 -15.26
CA GLU A 6 15.68 -22.91 -15.91
C GLU A 6 15.92 -23.02 -17.42
N ALA A 7 15.57 -24.16 -18.02
CA ALA A 7 15.66 -24.35 -19.47
C ALA A 7 14.93 -23.22 -20.20
N ARG A 8 15.66 -22.39 -20.96
CA ARG A 8 15.11 -21.27 -21.74
C ARG A 8 15.09 -21.61 -23.24
N ILE A 9 13.96 -21.37 -23.88
CA ILE A 9 13.72 -21.56 -25.31
C ILE A 9 13.50 -20.21 -26.00
N ARG A 10 13.84 -20.06 -27.29
CA ARG A 10 13.47 -18.87 -28.08
C ARG A 10 12.06 -19.04 -28.63
N CYS A 11 11.21 -18.03 -28.42
CA CYS A 11 9.89 -17.99 -29.03
C CYS A 11 10.02 -17.86 -30.56
N PRO A 12 9.38 -18.73 -31.36
CA PRO A 12 9.45 -18.67 -32.81
C PRO A 12 8.72 -17.44 -33.40
N ASN A 13 7.78 -16.85 -32.65
CA ASN A 13 7.00 -15.69 -33.12
C ASN A 13 7.71 -14.35 -32.84
N CYS A 14 8.19 -14.13 -31.60
CA CYS A 14 8.79 -12.85 -31.22
C CYS A 14 10.31 -12.88 -31.00
N GLY A 15 10.96 -14.04 -31.15
CA GLY A 15 12.42 -14.21 -31.07
C GLY A 15 13.03 -14.11 -29.66
N ARG A 16 12.25 -13.74 -28.64
CA ARG A 16 12.72 -13.57 -27.25
C ARG A 16 13.00 -14.91 -26.57
N ARG A 17 14.05 -14.96 -25.73
CA ARG A 17 14.34 -16.11 -24.87
C ARG A 17 13.41 -16.08 -23.66
N VAL A 18 12.66 -17.16 -23.47
CA VAL A 18 11.66 -17.31 -22.42
C VAL A 18 11.84 -18.68 -21.74
N PRO A 19 11.39 -18.86 -20.49
CA PRO A 19 11.36 -20.18 -19.86
C PRO A 19 10.60 -21.18 -20.73
N ALA A 20 11.02 -22.45 -20.77
CA ALA A 20 10.41 -23.52 -21.55
C ALA A 20 9.04 -23.93 -20.99
N MET A 21 8.07 -23.04 -21.10
CA MET A 21 6.66 -23.23 -20.75
C MET A 21 5.82 -23.48 -22.00
N ARG A 22 4.52 -23.76 -21.83
CA ARG A 22 3.60 -24.03 -22.95
C ARG A 22 3.37 -22.82 -23.86
N TYR A 23 3.46 -21.59 -23.32
CA TYR A 23 3.22 -20.34 -24.05
C TYR A 23 4.29 -19.29 -23.75
N CYS A 24 4.56 -18.41 -24.71
CA CYS A 24 5.47 -17.28 -24.56
C CYS A 24 4.87 -16.22 -23.64
N ILE A 25 5.58 -15.87 -22.58
CA ILE A 25 5.15 -14.83 -21.61
C ILE A 25 5.01 -13.43 -22.20
N TYR A 26 5.59 -13.18 -23.38
CA TYR A 26 5.58 -11.84 -24.00
C TYR A 26 4.55 -11.67 -25.10
N CYS A 27 4.23 -12.73 -25.86
CA CYS A 27 3.33 -12.63 -27.01
C CYS A 27 2.24 -13.71 -27.04
N GLY A 28 2.17 -14.61 -26.06
CA GLY A 28 1.14 -15.64 -25.97
C GLY A 28 1.29 -16.81 -26.96
N ALA A 29 2.26 -16.78 -27.88
CA ALA A 29 2.47 -17.86 -28.85
C ALA A 29 2.87 -19.18 -28.17
N GLN A 30 2.31 -20.31 -28.63
CA GLN A 30 2.62 -21.63 -28.10
C GLN A 30 4.07 -22.01 -28.40
N LEU A 31 4.79 -22.48 -27.39
CA LEU A 31 6.20 -22.87 -27.51
C LEU A 31 6.31 -24.38 -27.73
N PRO A 32 7.31 -24.86 -28.51
CA PRO A 32 7.53 -26.29 -28.70
C PRO A 32 7.84 -26.95 -27.36
N THR A 33 6.97 -27.86 -26.92
CA THR A 33 7.20 -28.65 -25.69
C THR A 33 7.98 -29.90 -26.07
N ALA A 34 9.16 -30.11 -25.49
CA ALA A 34 9.89 -31.37 -25.66
C ALA A 34 9.08 -32.53 -25.06
N ALA A 35 8.90 -33.62 -25.82
CA ALA A 35 8.18 -34.80 -25.35
C ALA A 35 8.86 -35.41 -24.10
N PRO A 36 8.11 -35.96 -23.13
CA PRO A 36 8.71 -36.57 -21.94
C PRO A 36 9.50 -37.82 -22.33
N GLN A 37 10.78 -37.88 -21.93
CA GLN A 37 11.55 -39.11 -22.00
C GLN A 37 10.93 -40.16 -21.07
N GLN A 38 10.76 -41.36 -21.62
CA GLN A 38 10.25 -42.54 -20.91
C GLN A 38 11.13 -42.83 -19.68
N ILE A 39 10.48 -42.96 -18.52
CA ILE A 39 11.11 -43.45 -17.30
C ILE A 39 11.35 -44.96 -17.50
N GLU A 40 12.62 -45.35 -17.69
CA GLU A 40 13.02 -46.75 -17.61
C GLU A 40 12.92 -47.25 -16.16
N ARG A 41 12.37 -48.47 -16.00
CA ARG A 41 12.21 -49.17 -14.72
C ARG A 41 13.57 -49.46 -14.05
N PRO A 42 13.65 -49.46 -12.71
CA PRO A 42 14.85 -49.88 -11.99
C PRO A 42 15.03 -51.41 -12.04
N ARG A 43 16.27 -51.87 -12.21
CA ARG A 43 16.68 -53.24 -11.84
C ARG A 43 17.02 -53.31 -10.35
N PRO A 44 16.77 -54.45 -9.67
CA PRO A 44 17.04 -54.59 -8.24
C PRO A 44 18.54 -54.86 -8.00
N LEU A 45 19.14 -54.14 -7.06
CA LEU A 45 20.44 -54.48 -6.48
C LEU A 45 20.31 -54.63 -4.96
N GLU A 46 21.16 -55.50 -4.44
CA GLU A 46 21.08 -56.24 -3.19
C GLU A 46 21.09 -55.38 -1.91
N ALA A 47 20.55 -55.99 -0.85
CA ALA A 47 20.44 -55.41 0.49
C ALA A 47 21.79 -55.40 1.23
N PRO A 48 22.16 -54.30 1.92
CA PRO A 48 23.21 -54.31 2.94
C PRO A 48 22.65 -54.63 4.35
N PRO A 49 23.50 -55.12 5.27
CA PRO A 49 23.12 -55.66 6.59
C PRO A 49 22.73 -54.58 7.62
N PRO A 50 22.06 -54.95 8.73
CA PRO A 50 21.47 -53.99 9.66
C PRO A 50 22.51 -53.30 10.55
N VAL A 51 22.36 -51.99 10.71
CA VAL A 51 23.14 -51.16 11.65
C VAL A 51 22.36 -51.04 12.99
N PRO A 52 23.02 -51.03 14.17
CA PRO A 52 22.35 -50.95 15.48
C PRO A 52 21.64 -49.60 15.73
N PRO A 53 20.68 -49.54 16.68
CA PRO A 53 19.87 -48.34 16.90
C PRO A 53 20.67 -47.21 17.55
N LEU A 54 20.71 -46.05 16.88
CA LEU A 54 21.20 -44.79 17.43
C LEU A 54 20.09 -44.13 18.26
N VAL A 55 20.41 -43.85 19.52
CA VAL A 55 19.61 -43.06 20.47
C VAL A 55 19.41 -41.63 19.92
N PRO A 56 18.20 -41.04 19.99
CA PRO A 56 17.99 -39.66 19.54
C PRO A 56 18.60 -38.64 20.52
N PRO A 57 19.24 -37.56 20.04
CA PRO A 57 19.72 -36.48 20.90
C PRO A 57 18.55 -35.59 21.40
N PRO A 58 18.73 -34.90 22.54
CA PRO A 58 17.67 -34.14 23.19
C PRO A 58 17.27 -32.89 22.39
N THR A 59 15.96 -32.66 22.31
CA THR A 59 15.31 -31.49 21.71
C THR A 59 15.76 -30.21 22.42
N GLN A 60 16.42 -29.31 21.70
CA GLN A 60 16.67 -27.95 22.19
C GLN A 60 15.35 -27.15 22.23
N PRO A 61 15.09 -26.34 23.27
CA PRO A 61 13.97 -25.42 23.31
C PRO A 61 14.09 -24.38 22.19
N ALA A 62 12.97 -24.09 21.52
CA ALA A 62 12.88 -23.07 20.47
C ALA A 62 13.38 -21.70 20.98
N GLN A 63 14.38 -21.13 20.32
CA GLN A 63 14.77 -19.73 20.53
C GLN A 63 13.63 -18.80 20.08
N PRO A 64 13.31 -17.75 20.86
CA PRO A 64 12.39 -16.70 20.41
C PRO A 64 12.98 -15.97 19.19
N SER A 65 12.15 -15.75 18.17
CA SER A 65 12.55 -15.08 16.93
C SER A 65 13.13 -13.68 17.19
N PRO A 66 14.14 -13.24 16.42
CA PRO A 66 14.68 -11.89 16.54
C PRO A 66 13.60 -10.84 16.27
N ALA A 67 13.57 -9.78 17.07
CA ALA A 67 12.68 -8.65 16.83
C ALA A 67 12.92 -8.06 15.42
N PRO A 68 11.85 -7.74 14.66
CA PRO A 68 12.00 -7.18 13.31
C PRO A 68 12.74 -5.85 13.34
N SER A 69 13.72 -5.70 12.45
CA SER A 69 14.58 -4.53 12.32
C SER A 69 13.75 -3.26 12.02
N PRO A 70 14.21 -2.06 12.47
CA PRO A 70 13.50 -0.79 12.26
C PRO A 70 13.15 -0.46 10.79
N ILE A 71 13.97 -0.95 9.84
CA ILE A 71 13.79 -0.75 8.39
C ILE A 71 12.70 -1.70 7.82
N GLY A 72 12.48 -2.85 8.45
CA GLY A 72 11.51 -3.84 7.99
C GLY A 72 10.07 -3.39 8.17
N LEU A 73 9.75 -2.80 9.33
CA LEU A 73 8.39 -2.35 9.67
C LEU A 73 7.86 -1.29 8.72
N GLU A 74 8.70 -0.34 8.33
CA GLU A 74 8.34 0.73 7.41
C GLU A 74 8.12 0.20 5.99
N GLY A 75 8.98 -0.74 5.55
CA GLY A 75 8.84 -1.41 4.26
C GLY A 75 7.58 -2.28 4.17
N GLU A 76 7.24 -2.99 5.25
CA GLU A 76 5.99 -3.77 5.36
C GLU A 76 4.76 -2.85 5.26
N ALA A 77 4.76 -1.72 5.98
CA ALA A 77 3.69 -0.73 5.92
C ALA A 77 3.56 -0.16 4.50
N ALA A 78 4.66 0.21 3.85
CA ALA A 78 4.66 0.73 2.49
C ALA A 78 4.13 -0.30 1.48
N SER A 79 4.54 -1.56 1.60
CA SER A 79 4.07 -2.65 0.73
C SER A 79 2.57 -2.89 0.89
N LEU A 80 2.08 -2.94 2.13
CA LEU A 80 0.65 -3.10 2.42
C LEU A 80 -0.18 -1.98 1.77
N MET A 81 0.23 -0.73 1.98
CA MET A 81 -0.48 0.43 1.42
C MET A 81 -0.42 0.46 -0.11
N SER A 82 0.72 0.14 -0.72
CA SER A 82 0.85 0.04 -2.18
C SER A 82 -0.06 -1.04 -2.79
N ASN A 83 -0.20 -2.18 -2.11
CA ASN A 83 -1.12 -3.24 -2.54
C ASN A 83 -2.58 -2.79 -2.47
N ILE A 84 -2.97 -2.06 -1.41
CA ILE A 84 -4.31 -1.45 -1.28
C ILE A 84 -4.56 -0.48 -2.44
N SER A 85 -3.65 0.46 -2.70
CA SER A 85 -3.75 1.42 -3.81
C SER A 85 -3.86 0.73 -5.16
N THR A 86 -3.09 -0.34 -5.37
CA THR A 86 -3.13 -1.14 -6.59
C THR A 86 -4.49 -1.81 -6.81
N LEU A 87 -5.13 -2.31 -5.75
CA LEU A 87 -6.46 -2.91 -5.87
C LEU A 87 -7.54 -1.89 -6.23
N TYR A 88 -7.50 -0.69 -5.64
CA TYR A 88 -8.40 0.40 -6.06
C TYR A 88 -8.21 0.73 -7.55
N ALA A 89 -6.96 0.92 -8.00
CA ALA A 89 -6.67 1.20 -9.40
C ALA A 89 -7.15 0.08 -10.34
N ARG A 90 -6.95 -1.19 -9.96
CA ARG A 90 -7.41 -2.35 -10.73
C ARG A 90 -8.94 -2.44 -10.81
N LYS A 91 -9.66 -2.15 -9.72
CA LYS A 91 -11.13 -2.10 -9.72
C LYS A 91 -11.64 -1.05 -10.70
N ILE A 92 -11.08 0.15 -10.68
CA ILE A 92 -11.45 1.24 -11.60
C ILE A 92 -11.09 0.89 -13.06
N ALA A 93 -9.92 0.27 -13.29
CA ALA A 93 -9.56 -0.19 -14.63
C ALA A 93 -10.49 -1.29 -15.15
N LEU A 94 -10.93 -2.21 -14.28
CA LEU A 94 -11.88 -3.26 -14.62
C LEU A 94 -13.24 -2.68 -15.05
N PHE A 95 -13.69 -1.60 -14.40
CA PHE A 95 -14.88 -0.85 -14.85
C PHE A 95 -14.74 -0.32 -16.28
N LYS A 96 -13.58 0.23 -16.65
CA LYS A 96 -13.33 0.72 -18.02
C LYS A 96 -13.36 -0.42 -19.05
N LEU A 97 -12.74 -1.56 -18.75
CA LEU A 97 -12.74 -2.73 -19.62
C LEU A 97 -14.14 -3.33 -19.80
N PHE A 98 -14.96 -3.29 -18.75
CA PHE A 98 -16.35 -3.73 -18.84
C PHE A 98 -17.19 -2.76 -19.68
N GLN A 99 -17.02 -1.45 -19.48
CA GLN A 99 -17.68 -0.41 -20.27
C GLN A 99 -17.34 -0.50 -21.77
N SER A 100 -16.11 -0.83 -22.14
CA SER A 100 -15.70 -1.01 -23.54
C SER A 100 -16.22 -2.30 -24.18
N GLY A 101 -16.87 -3.19 -23.41
CA GLY A 101 -17.37 -4.47 -23.89
C GLY A 101 -16.28 -5.54 -24.05
N GLU A 102 -15.06 -5.29 -23.56
CA GLU A 102 -13.95 -6.25 -23.63
C GLU A 102 -14.14 -7.45 -22.68
N VAL A 103 -15.01 -7.30 -21.68
CA VAL A 103 -15.25 -8.30 -20.63
C VAL A 103 -16.75 -8.56 -20.52
N SER A 104 -17.15 -9.83 -20.40
CA SER A 104 -18.55 -10.20 -20.17
C SER A 104 -19.00 -9.91 -18.73
N GLU A 105 -20.30 -9.83 -18.50
CA GLU A 105 -20.87 -9.59 -17.15
C GLU A 105 -20.38 -10.61 -16.11
N SER A 106 -20.34 -11.89 -16.49
CA SER A 106 -19.93 -12.97 -15.59
C SER A 106 -18.46 -12.89 -15.19
N VAL A 107 -17.58 -12.55 -16.14
CA VAL A 107 -16.15 -12.36 -15.89
C VAL A 107 -15.90 -11.09 -15.09
N PHE A 108 -16.60 -10.00 -15.41
CA PHE A 108 -16.54 -8.74 -14.67
C PHE A 108 -16.91 -8.96 -13.20
N LEU A 109 -18.09 -9.52 -12.91
CA LEU A 109 -18.54 -9.74 -11.54
C LEU A 109 -17.61 -10.67 -10.76
N LYS A 110 -17.11 -11.74 -11.39
CA LYS A 110 -16.15 -12.64 -10.75
C LYS A 110 -14.88 -11.91 -10.32
N LEU A 111 -14.25 -11.18 -11.24
CA LEU A 111 -13.02 -10.42 -10.95
C LEU A 111 -13.26 -9.30 -9.97
N TYR A 112 -14.40 -8.62 -10.08
CA TYR A 112 -14.80 -7.55 -9.18
C TYR A 112 -14.92 -8.03 -7.74
N ASN A 113 -15.59 -9.15 -7.54
CA ASN A 113 -15.77 -9.75 -6.22
C ASN A 113 -14.44 -10.27 -5.66
N GLU A 114 -13.58 -10.85 -6.49
CA GLU A 114 -12.23 -11.26 -6.09
C GLU A 114 -11.39 -10.06 -5.63
N TYR A 115 -11.39 -8.96 -6.39
CA TYR A 115 -10.66 -7.76 -6.01
C TYR A 115 -11.25 -7.08 -4.78
N SER A 116 -12.58 -7.07 -4.64
CA SER A 116 -13.25 -6.50 -3.47
C SER A 116 -12.98 -7.31 -2.20
N GLY A 117 -12.98 -8.64 -2.30
CA GLY A 117 -12.59 -9.53 -1.20
C GLY A 117 -11.14 -9.29 -0.77
N LYS A 118 -10.19 -9.31 -1.72
CA LYS A 118 -8.77 -9.02 -1.43
C LYS A 118 -8.57 -7.63 -0.84
N LEU A 119 -9.31 -6.63 -1.31
CA LEU A 119 -9.22 -5.28 -0.78
C LEU A 119 -9.70 -5.22 0.67
N SER A 120 -10.82 -5.87 0.97
CA SER A 120 -11.33 -6.00 2.35
C SER A 120 -10.32 -6.68 3.27
N GLU A 121 -9.69 -7.77 2.83
CA GLU A 121 -8.63 -8.45 3.60
C GLU A 121 -7.44 -7.53 3.91
N LEU A 122 -6.95 -6.78 2.92
CA LEU A 122 -5.83 -5.85 3.12
C LEU A 122 -6.22 -4.66 4.00
N LEU A 123 -7.44 -4.12 3.87
CA LEU A 123 -7.95 -3.07 4.74
C LEU A 123 -8.07 -3.53 6.20
N ASN A 124 -8.56 -4.75 6.42
CA ASN A 124 -8.61 -5.35 7.75
C ASN A 124 -7.21 -5.60 8.32
N MET A 125 -6.27 -6.05 7.49
CA MET A 125 -4.86 -6.19 7.88
C MET A 125 -4.27 -4.85 8.32
N ARG A 126 -4.54 -3.77 7.57
CA ARG A 126 -4.11 -2.42 7.90
C ARG A 126 -4.64 -1.97 9.26
N VAL A 127 -5.93 -2.19 9.54
CA VAL A 127 -6.54 -1.83 10.83
C VAL A 127 -5.86 -2.57 11.98
N ARG A 128 -5.68 -3.89 11.85
CA ARG A 128 -4.98 -4.70 12.87
C ARG A 128 -3.56 -4.21 13.10
N LYS A 129 -2.83 -3.88 12.02
CA LYS A 129 -1.45 -3.40 12.13
C LYS A 129 -1.37 -2.02 12.80
N LEU A 130 -2.31 -1.13 12.52
CA LEU A 130 -2.42 0.16 13.22
C LEU A 130 -2.62 -0.04 14.73
N GLU A 131 -3.53 -0.93 15.12
CA GLU A 131 -3.79 -1.23 16.54
C GLU A 131 -2.58 -1.86 17.23
N GLU A 132 -1.93 -2.84 16.60
CA GLU A 132 -0.70 -3.46 17.09
C GLU A 132 0.41 -2.43 17.35
N LEU A 133 0.66 -1.57 16.36
CA LEU A 133 1.71 -0.57 16.43
C LEU A 133 1.40 0.53 17.46
N ARG A 134 0.14 0.94 17.61
CA ARG A 134 -0.27 1.90 18.64
C ARG A 134 -0.03 1.34 20.05
N ARG A 135 -0.45 0.10 20.32
CA ARG A 135 -0.20 -0.56 21.61
C ARG A 135 1.29 -0.67 21.91
N ARG A 136 2.07 -1.07 20.91
CA ARG A 136 3.53 -1.16 21.05
C ARG A 136 4.18 0.20 21.33
N LEU A 137 3.66 1.27 20.72
CA LEU A 137 4.15 2.62 20.98
C LEU A 137 3.85 3.05 22.41
N GLU A 138 2.63 2.79 22.90
CA GLU A 138 2.26 3.06 24.30
C GLU A 138 3.17 2.32 25.30
N ASP A 139 3.51 1.06 25.02
CA ASP A 139 4.44 0.29 25.87
C ASP A 139 5.85 0.88 25.88
N ILE A 140 6.32 1.39 24.72
CA ILE A 140 7.63 2.06 24.62
C ILE A 140 7.61 3.39 25.37
N ASP A 141 6.54 4.17 25.24
CA ASP A 141 6.41 5.45 25.94
C ASP A 141 6.38 5.25 27.47
N ARG A 142 5.77 4.16 27.97
CA ARG A 142 5.86 3.78 29.39
C ARG A 142 7.29 3.48 29.82
N ARG A 143 8.03 2.65 29.05
CA ARG A 143 9.43 2.32 29.36
C ARG A 143 10.35 3.54 29.33
N LEU A 144 10.16 4.44 28.37
CA LEU A 144 10.89 5.71 28.32
C LEU A 144 10.62 6.56 29.57
N SER A 145 9.38 6.56 30.06
CA SER A 145 9.01 7.26 31.30
C SER A 145 9.70 6.64 32.52
N ASP A 146 9.72 5.30 32.62
CA ASP A 146 10.40 4.59 33.71
C ASP A 146 11.92 4.83 33.70
N ILE A 147 12.55 4.87 32.52
CA ILE A 147 13.97 5.19 32.36
C ILE A 147 14.23 6.63 32.79
N ALA A 148 13.37 7.58 32.43
CA ALA A 148 13.50 8.97 32.84
C ALA A 148 13.47 9.11 34.38
N LEU A 149 12.53 8.43 35.05
CA LEU A 149 12.47 8.37 36.52
C LEU A 149 13.73 7.73 37.10
N SER A 150 14.23 6.64 36.50
CA SER A 150 15.46 5.96 36.95
C SER A 150 16.71 6.84 36.83
N ILE A 151 16.80 7.64 35.77
CA ILE A 151 17.89 8.62 35.58
C ILE A 151 17.80 9.72 36.63
N GLU A 152 16.60 10.23 36.91
CA GLU A 152 16.36 11.24 37.93
C GLU A 152 16.74 10.73 39.32
N GLU A 153 16.24 9.55 39.70
CA GLU A 153 16.55 8.89 40.97
C GLU A 153 18.06 8.69 41.13
N LEU A 154 18.73 8.15 40.10
CA LEU A 154 20.19 7.95 40.11
C LEU A 154 20.94 9.27 40.31
N SER A 155 20.45 10.37 39.72
CA SER A 155 21.01 11.71 39.91
C SER A 155 20.87 12.19 41.35
N VAL A 156 19.69 11.99 41.97
CA VAL A 156 19.46 12.35 43.37
C VAL A 156 20.38 11.55 44.29
N ARG A 157 20.44 10.22 44.14
CA ARG A 157 21.28 9.33 44.97
C ARG A 157 22.77 9.70 44.89
N TYR A 158 23.26 10.07 43.71
CA TYR A 158 24.63 10.59 43.56
C TYR A 158 24.83 11.92 44.31
N LYS A 159 23.90 12.87 44.19
CA LYS A 159 24.00 14.19 44.84
C LYS A 159 23.99 14.11 46.37
N ILE A 160 23.26 13.16 46.95
CA ILE A 160 23.23 12.94 48.40
C ILE A 160 24.38 12.04 48.90
N GLY A 161 25.26 11.59 48.00
CA GLY A 161 26.44 10.80 48.33
C GLY A 161 26.19 9.32 48.57
N GLU A 162 25.01 8.78 48.24
CA GLU A 162 24.71 7.35 48.34
C GLU A 162 25.40 6.51 47.24
N VAL A 163 25.80 7.15 46.14
CA VAL A 163 26.44 6.51 44.99
C VAL A 163 27.70 7.30 44.62
N ASP A 164 28.81 6.62 44.37
CA ASP A 164 30.05 7.24 43.92
C ASP A 164 30.02 7.64 42.44
N LEU A 165 30.94 8.51 42.02
CA LEU A 165 31.00 9.04 40.65
C LEU A 165 31.18 7.95 39.58
N ASN A 166 31.95 6.90 39.85
CA ASN A 166 32.19 5.84 38.87
C ASN A 166 30.93 4.99 38.68
N THR A 167 30.28 4.59 39.77
CA THR A 167 29.00 3.86 39.72
C THR A 167 27.90 4.70 39.07
N PHE A 168 27.82 6.00 39.40
CA PHE A 168 26.88 6.93 38.77
C PHE A 168 27.09 6.99 37.25
N SER A 169 28.34 7.22 36.83
CA SER A 169 28.68 7.36 35.41
C SER A 169 28.35 6.10 34.61
N GLN A 170 28.69 4.92 35.13
CA GLN A 170 28.39 3.65 34.47
C GLN A 170 26.89 3.38 34.33
N ARG A 171 26.12 3.56 35.41
CA ARG A 171 24.67 3.34 35.40
C ARG A 171 23.95 4.37 34.54
N SER A 172 24.40 5.63 34.59
CA SER A 172 23.86 6.71 33.76
C SER A 172 24.05 6.41 32.27
N GLU A 173 25.24 5.94 31.87
CA GLU A 173 25.48 5.62 30.46
C GLU A 173 24.63 4.43 30.00
N LYS A 174 24.48 3.40 30.84
CA LYS A 174 23.60 2.27 30.52
C LYS A 174 22.15 2.72 30.28
N LEU A 175 21.60 3.54 31.17
CA LEU A 175 20.24 4.07 31.03
C LEU A 175 20.11 4.97 29.79
N LYS A 176 21.14 5.76 29.45
CA LYS A 176 21.14 6.59 28.23
C LYS A 176 21.21 5.77 26.94
N ILE A 177 21.90 4.64 26.94
CA ILE A 177 21.93 3.71 25.80
C ILE A 177 20.53 3.13 25.61
N GLU A 178 19.94 2.61 26.69
CA GLU A 178 18.59 2.03 26.67
C GLU A 178 17.53 3.06 26.24
N GLN A 179 17.60 4.28 26.76
CA GLN A 179 16.75 5.40 26.33
C GLN A 179 16.85 5.63 24.82
N ARG A 180 18.07 5.73 24.27
CA ARG A 180 18.31 5.92 22.83
C ARG A 180 17.71 4.79 22.00
N GLU A 181 17.81 3.55 22.47
CA GLU A 181 17.22 2.39 21.79
C GLU A 181 15.70 2.47 21.73
N PHE A 182 15.04 2.80 22.85
CA PHE A 182 13.59 2.98 22.89
C PHE A 182 13.12 4.17 22.05
N GLU A 183 13.82 5.29 22.08
CA GLU A 183 13.52 6.44 21.22
C GLU A 183 13.60 6.09 19.72
N ASN A 184 14.61 5.31 19.32
CA ASN A 184 14.75 4.87 17.95
C ASN A 184 13.62 3.92 17.53
N MET A 185 13.20 3.00 18.42
CA MET A 185 12.03 2.15 18.17
C MET A 185 10.75 2.97 18.05
N ALA A 186 10.54 3.95 18.94
CA ALA A 186 9.37 4.84 18.88
C ALA A 186 9.32 5.62 17.55
N LYS A 187 10.46 6.16 17.10
CA LYS A 187 10.57 6.86 15.79
C LYS A 187 10.18 5.95 14.62
N SER A 188 10.71 4.73 14.59
CA SER A 188 10.39 3.74 13.55
C SER A 188 8.90 3.38 13.54
N ILE A 189 8.30 3.14 14.70
CA ILE A 189 6.86 2.84 14.81
C ILE A 189 6.00 4.03 14.38
N LYS A 190 6.35 5.26 14.80
CA LYS A 190 5.65 6.48 14.38
C LYS A 190 5.70 6.66 12.86
N ALA A 191 6.84 6.40 12.22
CA ALA A 191 6.96 6.44 10.76
C ALA A 191 6.06 5.40 10.08
N ALA A 192 6.04 4.15 10.57
CA ALA A 192 5.17 3.10 10.05
C ALA A 192 3.67 3.43 10.24
N LEU A 193 3.28 3.96 11.41
CA LEU A 193 1.92 4.44 11.68
C LEU A 193 1.50 5.52 10.68
N GLY A 194 2.34 6.55 10.49
CA GLY A 194 2.05 7.63 9.54
C GLY A 194 1.87 7.12 8.11
N ARG A 195 2.63 6.10 7.68
CA ARG A 195 2.44 5.46 6.37
C ARG A 195 1.11 4.72 6.28
N LEU A 196 0.75 3.94 7.28
CA LEU A 196 -0.51 3.21 7.31
C LEU A 196 -1.70 4.17 7.34
N GLU A 197 -1.62 5.27 8.08
CA GLU A 197 -2.70 6.27 8.19
C GLU A 197 -2.99 6.98 6.87
N LYS A 198 -1.95 7.26 6.07
CA LYS A 198 -2.08 7.96 4.78
C LYS A 198 -2.64 7.05 3.68
N MET A 199 -3.97 6.96 3.61
CA MET A 199 -4.69 6.27 2.54
C MET A 199 -4.34 6.84 1.16
N LEU A 200 -4.07 5.95 0.20
CA LEU A 200 -3.59 6.29 -1.16
C LEU A 200 -2.39 7.27 -1.14
N GLY A 201 -1.51 7.15 -0.13
CA GLY A 201 -0.40 8.08 0.08
C GLY A 201 0.67 8.08 -1.02
N ASP A 202 0.67 7.06 -1.89
CA ASP A 202 1.49 6.93 -3.10
C ASP A 202 0.86 7.61 -4.33
N LYS A 203 -0.35 8.17 -4.20
CA LYS A 203 -1.07 8.88 -5.27
C LYS A 203 -1.05 10.38 -5.05
N SER A 204 -0.84 11.10 -6.14
CA SER A 204 -1.06 12.55 -6.16
C SER A 204 -2.55 12.87 -6.11
N PRO A 205 -2.95 14.05 -5.63
CA PRO A 205 -4.36 14.44 -5.62
C PRO A 205 -4.99 14.53 -7.01
N SER A 206 -4.20 14.87 -8.03
CA SER A 206 -4.62 14.78 -9.43
C SER A 206 -5.00 13.35 -9.81
N GLU A 207 -4.15 12.36 -9.49
CA GLU A 207 -4.46 10.95 -9.75
C GLU A 207 -5.73 10.49 -9.01
N ILE A 208 -5.93 10.94 -7.76
CA ILE A 208 -7.14 10.62 -6.98
C ILE A 208 -8.39 11.23 -7.64
N LYS A 209 -8.31 12.49 -8.11
CA LYS A 209 -9.39 13.16 -8.87
C LYS A 209 -9.71 12.42 -10.17
N ASP A 210 -8.67 11.95 -10.88
CA ASP A 210 -8.82 11.19 -12.11
C ASP A 210 -9.43 9.81 -11.86
N MET A 211 -9.04 9.14 -10.76
CA MET A 211 -9.63 7.90 -10.30
C MET A 211 -11.12 8.06 -10.00
N GLU A 212 -11.49 9.09 -9.24
CA GLU A 212 -12.88 9.39 -8.90
C GLU A 212 -13.72 9.68 -10.15
N SER A 213 -13.23 10.60 -11.00
CA SER A 213 -13.93 10.99 -12.24
C SER A 213 -14.08 9.79 -13.19
N SER A 214 -13.04 8.96 -13.29
CA SER A 214 -13.07 7.73 -14.09
C SER A 214 -14.09 6.72 -13.57
N LEU A 215 -14.16 6.51 -12.26
CA LEU A 215 -15.09 5.58 -11.65
C LEU A 215 -16.53 6.06 -11.83
N GLN A 216 -16.79 7.34 -11.57
CA GLN A 216 -18.11 7.96 -11.75
C GLN A 216 -18.59 7.82 -13.20
N ALA A 217 -17.74 8.21 -14.17
CA ALA A 217 -18.10 8.14 -15.58
C ALA A 217 -18.37 6.70 -16.05
N ALA A 218 -17.56 5.74 -15.60
CA ALA A 218 -17.77 4.33 -15.93
C ALA A 218 -19.05 3.77 -15.30
N TYR A 219 -19.34 4.13 -14.05
CA TYR A 219 -20.55 3.71 -13.36
C TYR A 219 -21.81 4.28 -14.01
N ASP A 220 -21.81 5.56 -14.40
CA ASP A 220 -22.92 6.19 -15.14
C ASP A 220 -23.10 5.58 -16.53
N ALA A 221 -22.01 5.19 -17.20
CA ALA A 221 -22.09 4.47 -18.46
C ALA A 221 -22.74 3.09 -18.30
N ILE A 222 -22.37 2.33 -17.26
CA ILE A 222 -22.99 1.03 -16.95
C ILE A 222 -24.48 1.21 -16.63
N ARG A 223 -24.85 2.27 -15.89
CA ARG A 223 -26.25 2.59 -15.62
C ARG A 223 -27.05 2.75 -16.91
N ARG A 224 -26.54 3.53 -17.85
CA ARG A 224 -27.16 3.69 -19.18
C ARG A 224 -27.21 2.38 -19.96
N MET A 225 -26.17 1.54 -19.91
CA MET A 225 -26.19 0.23 -20.58
C MET A 225 -27.29 -0.70 -20.03
N VAL A 226 -27.61 -0.62 -18.72
CA VAL A 226 -28.75 -1.34 -18.15
C VAL A 226 -30.08 -0.77 -18.64
N GLU A 227 -30.23 0.56 -18.65
CA GLU A 227 -31.43 1.24 -19.14
C GLU A 227 -31.72 0.93 -20.62
N GLU A 228 -30.66 0.81 -21.43
CA GLU A 228 -30.70 0.42 -22.84
C GLU A 228 -30.89 -1.10 -23.04
N GLY A 229 -30.94 -1.90 -21.97
CA GLY A 229 -31.10 -3.35 -22.02
C GLY A 229 -29.90 -4.12 -22.56
N LYS A 230 -28.71 -3.50 -22.64
CA LYS A 230 -27.48 -4.12 -23.15
C LYS A 230 -26.84 -5.07 -22.16
N ILE A 231 -27.04 -4.83 -20.87
CA ILE A 231 -26.53 -5.67 -19.78
C ILE A 231 -27.60 -5.88 -18.71
N SER A 232 -27.46 -6.92 -17.90
CA SER A 232 -28.41 -7.22 -16.84
C SER A 232 -28.31 -6.21 -15.67
N ASN A 233 -29.45 -5.95 -15.03
CA ASN A 233 -29.49 -5.15 -13.80
C ASN A 233 -28.75 -5.81 -12.62
N SER A 234 -28.40 -7.10 -12.74
CA SER A 234 -27.60 -7.81 -11.74
C SER A 234 -26.27 -7.10 -11.51
N VAL A 235 -25.62 -6.61 -12.57
CA VAL A 235 -24.31 -5.97 -12.45
C VAL A 235 -24.37 -4.74 -11.55
N LEU A 236 -25.33 -3.83 -11.80
CA LEU A 236 -25.50 -2.63 -10.97
C LEU A 236 -25.80 -2.97 -9.51
N ASN A 237 -26.72 -3.90 -9.27
CA ASN A 237 -27.10 -4.26 -7.90
C ASN A 237 -25.93 -4.82 -7.09
N ASN A 238 -25.01 -5.54 -7.72
CA ASN A 238 -23.85 -6.12 -7.04
C ASN A 238 -22.76 -5.08 -6.71
N VAL A 239 -22.61 -4.04 -7.53
CA VAL A 239 -21.49 -3.09 -7.38
C VAL A 239 -21.89 -1.74 -6.77
N LYS A 240 -23.19 -1.41 -6.77
CA LYS A 240 -23.71 -0.09 -6.39
C LYS A 240 -23.16 0.44 -5.06
N VAL A 241 -23.36 -0.31 -3.98
CA VAL A 241 -22.99 0.14 -2.63
C VAL A 241 -21.49 0.37 -2.53
N ASP A 242 -20.68 -0.58 -3.01
CA ASP A 242 -19.23 -0.49 -2.97
C ASP A 242 -18.67 0.64 -3.86
N VAL A 243 -19.30 0.94 -5.01
CA VAL A 243 -18.95 2.09 -5.84
C VAL A 243 -19.28 3.41 -5.13
N GLU A 244 -20.47 3.52 -4.54
CA GLU A 244 -20.91 4.71 -3.80
C GLU A 244 -19.97 4.99 -2.61
N GLU A 245 -19.62 3.93 -1.85
CA GLU A 245 -18.65 4.02 -0.76
C GLU A 245 -17.24 4.40 -1.26
N THR A 246 -16.79 3.84 -2.38
CA THR A 246 -15.49 4.15 -2.97
C THR A 246 -15.43 5.61 -3.44
N LEU A 247 -16.49 6.12 -4.08
CA LEU A 247 -16.58 7.52 -4.51
C LEU A 247 -16.58 8.47 -3.31
N ALA A 248 -17.38 8.18 -2.28
CA ALA A 248 -17.39 8.98 -1.05
C ALA A 248 -16.01 9.00 -0.36
N PHE A 249 -15.33 7.86 -0.35
CA PHE A 249 -13.96 7.75 0.16
C PHE A 249 -12.98 8.59 -0.66
N LEU A 250 -12.97 8.49 -1.99
CA LEU A 250 -12.09 9.29 -2.85
C LEU A 250 -12.36 10.78 -2.68
N ASP A 251 -13.63 11.19 -2.64
CA ASP A 251 -14.03 12.57 -2.37
C ASP A 251 -13.46 13.07 -1.05
N SER A 252 -13.55 12.28 0.02
CA SER A 252 -13.03 12.67 1.34
C SER A 252 -11.52 12.98 1.34
N LEU A 253 -10.75 12.39 0.42
CA LEU A 253 -9.30 12.62 0.32
C LEU A 253 -8.94 13.93 -0.41
N ILE A 254 -9.86 14.45 -1.23
CA ILE A 254 -9.62 15.63 -2.08
C ILE A 254 -10.66 16.75 -1.90
N ARG A 255 -11.55 16.63 -0.92
CA ARG A 255 -12.64 17.57 -0.65
C ARG A 255 -12.15 19.01 -0.49
N ASP A 256 -11.19 19.23 0.40
CA ASP A 256 -10.64 20.57 0.66
C ASP A 256 -10.07 21.22 -0.61
N ARG A 257 -9.48 20.41 -1.50
CA ARG A 257 -8.94 20.89 -2.79
C ARG A 257 -10.06 21.26 -3.75
N LYS A 258 -11.11 20.45 -3.85
CA LYS A 258 -12.29 20.77 -4.66
C LYS A 258 -12.97 22.05 -4.18
N GLU A 259 -13.12 22.22 -2.87
CA GLU A 259 -13.70 23.41 -2.26
C GLU A 259 -12.85 24.65 -2.55
N ARG A 260 -11.51 24.54 -2.41
CA ARG A 260 -10.59 25.62 -2.78
C ARG A 260 -10.64 25.96 -4.27
N GLU A 261 -10.65 24.97 -5.16
CA GLU A 261 -10.79 25.20 -6.60
C GLU A 261 -12.11 25.92 -6.92
N LYS A 262 -13.21 25.48 -6.28
CA LYS A 262 -14.53 26.08 -6.47
C LYS A 262 -14.54 27.55 -6.03
N ALA A 263 -14.01 27.86 -4.85
CA ALA A 263 -13.92 29.23 -4.35
C ALA A 263 -13.12 30.13 -5.30
N LEU A 264 -11.97 29.66 -5.79
CA LEU A 264 -11.16 30.41 -6.76
C LEU A 264 -11.88 30.64 -8.09
N ARG A 265 -12.72 29.69 -8.54
CA ARG A 265 -13.55 29.85 -9.74
C ARG A 265 -14.66 30.88 -9.52
N GLU A 266 -15.32 30.85 -8.36
CA GLU A 266 -16.32 31.86 -7.97
C GLU A 266 -15.70 33.26 -7.89
N ASP A 267 -14.48 33.39 -7.33
CA ASP A 267 -13.73 34.64 -7.32
C ASP A 267 -13.41 35.15 -8.74
N LEU A 268 -13.09 34.24 -9.67
CA LEU A 268 -12.84 34.58 -11.07
C LEU A 268 -14.12 35.07 -11.77
N GLU A 269 -15.26 34.42 -11.50
CA GLU A 269 -16.56 34.85 -12.01
C GLU A 269 -16.96 36.23 -11.46
N ALA A 270 -16.79 36.45 -10.16
CA ALA A 270 -17.01 37.75 -9.53
C ALA A 270 -16.10 38.83 -10.13
N LEU A 271 -14.82 38.53 -10.33
CA LEU A 271 -13.87 39.43 -10.98
C LEU A 271 -14.33 39.80 -12.40
N HIS A 272 -14.82 38.82 -13.17
CA HIS A 272 -15.34 39.05 -14.51
C HIS A 272 -16.61 39.92 -14.51
N ALA A 273 -17.51 39.74 -13.54
CA ALA A 273 -18.68 40.58 -13.37
C ALA A 273 -18.29 42.04 -13.05
N ARG A 274 -17.34 42.26 -12.12
CA ARG A 274 -16.85 43.60 -11.76
C ARG A 274 -16.22 44.34 -12.94
N TYR A 275 -15.45 43.63 -13.77
CA TYR A 275 -14.90 44.20 -15.00
C TYR A 275 -16.02 44.63 -15.97
N LYS A 276 -17.04 43.78 -16.18
CA LYS A 276 -18.16 44.07 -17.09
C LYS A 276 -18.97 45.30 -16.70
N ILE A 277 -19.13 45.55 -15.40
CA ILE A 277 -19.84 46.73 -14.89
C ILE A 277 -18.94 47.97 -14.72
N GLY A 278 -17.66 47.87 -15.11
CA GLY A 278 -16.71 48.98 -15.10
C GLY A 278 -16.15 49.34 -13.72
N GLU A 279 -16.29 48.47 -12.71
CA GLU A 279 -15.75 48.69 -11.36
C GLU A 279 -14.21 48.60 -11.31
N ILE A 280 -13.60 47.90 -12.26
CA ILE A 280 -12.14 47.69 -12.35
C ILE A 280 -11.63 47.92 -13.76
N THR A 281 -10.36 48.28 -13.89
CA THR A 281 -9.73 48.49 -15.20
C THR A 281 -9.38 47.15 -15.87
N ILE A 282 -9.12 47.18 -17.18
CA ILE A 282 -8.65 46.01 -17.94
C ILE A 282 -7.31 45.47 -17.41
N GLU A 283 -6.42 46.37 -16.97
CA GLU A 283 -5.12 46.01 -16.42
C GLU A 283 -5.24 45.29 -15.08
N GLU A 284 -6.12 45.79 -14.20
CA GLU A 284 -6.43 45.15 -12.93
C GLU A 284 -7.11 43.80 -13.10
N TYR A 285 -8.04 43.70 -14.06
CA TYR A 285 -8.72 42.47 -14.42
C TYR A 285 -7.71 41.41 -14.91
N GLU A 286 -6.89 41.72 -15.91
CA GLU A 286 -5.95 40.75 -16.47
C GLU A 286 -4.81 40.37 -15.48
N ARG A 287 -4.45 41.26 -14.56
CA ARG A 287 -3.53 40.93 -13.46
C ARG A 287 -4.15 39.91 -12.49
N LYS A 288 -5.29 40.26 -11.88
CA LYS A 288 -5.96 39.40 -10.89
C LYS A 288 -6.43 38.07 -11.48
N LYS A 289 -6.90 38.07 -12.73
CA LYS A 289 -7.27 36.86 -13.45
C LYS A 289 -6.10 35.90 -13.59
N ARG A 290 -4.90 36.39 -13.92
CA ARG A 290 -3.68 35.58 -13.98
C ARG A 290 -3.33 34.98 -12.62
N GLU A 291 -3.38 35.78 -11.56
CA GLU A 291 -3.09 35.32 -10.19
C GLU A 291 -4.04 34.19 -9.77
N ILE A 292 -5.36 34.38 -9.95
CA ILE A 292 -6.37 33.37 -9.62
C ILE A 292 -6.19 32.10 -10.48
N GLN A 293 -5.91 32.25 -11.79
CA GLN A 293 -5.66 31.12 -12.68
C GLN A 293 -4.41 30.33 -12.29
N GLU A 294 -3.35 31.02 -11.86
CA GLU A 294 -2.13 30.38 -11.36
C GLU A 294 -2.42 29.58 -10.08
N GLU A 295 -3.18 30.16 -9.15
CA GLU A 295 -3.59 29.48 -7.92
C GLU A 295 -4.46 28.24 -8.21
N ILE A 296 -5.43 28.32 -9.12
CA ILE A 296 -6.20 27.16 -9.58
C ILE A 296 -5.26 26.07 -10.12
N GLY A 297 -4.25 26.47 -10.89
CA GLY A 297 -3.25 25.56 -11.45
C GLY A 297 -2.38 24.88 -10.38
N LYS A 298 -2.26 25.43 -9.17
CA LYS A 298 -1.50 24.86 -8.06
C LYS A 298 -2.30 23.88 -7.21
N VAL A 299 -3.64 24.01 -7.16
CA VAL A 299 -4.52 23.19 -6.29
C VAL A 299 -4.28 21.67 -6.42
N TRP A 300 -3.88 21.22 -7.61
CA TRP A 300 -3.74 19.79 -7.93
C TRP A 300 -2.29 19.29 -8.09
N LYS A 301 -1.29 20.16 -7.88
CA LYS A 301 0.13 19.84 -8.14
C LYS A 301 0.89 19.23 -6.95
N GLU A 302 0.29 19.19 -5.76
CA GLU A 302 0.87 18.70 -4.50
C GLU A 302 -0.11 17.78 -3.75
#